data_AF-A0A1F6YQ16-F1
#
_entry.id   AF-A0A1F6YQ16-F1
#
_cell.length_a   1.000
_cell.length_b   1.000
_cell.length_c   1.000
_cell.angle_alpha   90.00
_cell.angle_beta   90.00
_cell.angle_gamma   90.00
#
_symmetry.space_group_name_H-M   'P 1'
#
loop_
_entity.id
_entity.type
_entity.pdbx_description
1 polymer ?
#
loop_
_entity_poly.entity_id
_entity_poly.type
_entity_poly.pdbx_seq_one_letter_code
_entity_poly.pdbx_strand_id
1 'polypeptide(L)'
;MLGSLFNKSSFGLDAGDGSIKFVELIDTKDGVRLGRHGEYKVHNKRELKETFSALKKIFGSKPVHLSLGYQDKEKIKEHILTLKNFGIKTKSSEHRTHAIGRSVIKKGDFGTYMLVNHGKEKSDIFIFSGGALVYHIPASASVYFLRDEIAKRFLHWHIKKGEEWENIRLPIKKIIVCGNAPNLAEFVEHLALHLRHRVETGNVWVNILDTSEHIPEIILEESFDYASALGAALKEF
;
A
#
# COMPACT_ATOMS: atom_id res chain seq x y z
N MET A 1 -19.93 -22.27 28.80
CA MET A 1 -18.64 -22.09 28.11
C MET A 1 -18.69 -20.74 27.40
N LEU A 2 -18.18 -19.70 28.05
CA LEU A 2 -18.06 -18.36 27.46
C LEU A 2 -16.95 -18.44 26.41
N GLY A 3 -17.34 -18.54 25.14
CA GLY A 3 -16.40 -18.43 24.03
C GLY A 3 -15.72 -17.06 24.12
N SER A 4 -14.41 -17.06 24.32
CA SER A 4 -13.61 -15.86 24.26
C SER A 4 -13.80 -15.21 22.89
N LEU A 5 -14.57 -14.13 22.84
CA LEU A 5 -14.62 -13.19 21.72
C LEU A 5 -13.24 -12.53 21.62
N PHE A 6 -12.25 -13.27 21.14
CA PHE A 6 -11.01 -12.65 20.70
C PHE A 6 -11.37 -11.88 19.43
N ASN A 7 -11.42 -10.54 19.54
CA ASN A 7 -11.44 -9.68 18.37
C ASN A 7 -10.34 -10.17 17.42
N LYS A 8 -10.73 -10.57 16.21
CA LYS A 8 -9.81 -11.02 15.18
C LYS A 8 -8.85 -9.86 14.91
N SER A 9 -7.54 -10.10 14.92
CA SER A 9 -6.58 -9.05 14.53
C SER A 9 -5.59 -9.57 13.52
N SER A 10 -5.10 -8.65 12.69
CA SER A 10 -4.21 -8.93 11.58
C SER A 10 -3.04 -7.97 11.62
N PHE A 11 -1.84 -8.51 11.39
CA PHE A 11 -0.63 -7.71 11.26
C PHE A 11 -0.18 -7.61 9.82
N GLY A 12 -0.03 -6.38 9.35
CA GLY A 12 0.69 -6.05 8.13
C GLY A 12 2.10 -5.59 8.46
N LEU A 13 3.08 -6.09 7.73
CA LEU A 13 4.48 -5.73 7.87
C LEU A 13 4.99 -5.31 6.50
N ASP A 14 5.48 -4.10 6.39
CA ASP A 14 6.14 -3.58 5.20
C ASP A 14 7.64 -3.47 5.46
N ALA A 15 8.44 -4.13 4.62
CA ALA A 15 9.90 -4.00 4.67
C ALA A 15 10.41 -3.40 3.36
N GLY A 16 11.00 -2.21 3.45
CA GLY A 16 11.58 -1.49 2.31
C GLY A 16 12.00 -0.07 2.64
N ASP A 17 12.77 0.54 1.72
CA ASP A 17 13.14 1.95 1.76
C ASP A 17 13.87 2.40 3.04
N GLY A 18 14.74 1.52 3.57
CA GLY A 18 15.53 1.80 4.77
C GLY A 18 14.75 1.75 6.08
N SER A 19 13.52 1.25 6.07
CA SER A 19 12.68 1.10 7.27
C SER A 19 11.86 -0.19 7.26
N ILE A 20 11.36 -0.56 8.43
CA ILE A 20 10.36 -1.60 8.62
C ILE A 20 9.16 -0.97 9.31
N LYS A 21 8.01 -1.01 8.65
CA LYS A 21 6.75 -0.43 9.15
C LYS A 21 5.75 -1.55 9.44
N PHE A 22 5.01 -1.45 10.52
CA PHE A 22 3.98 -2.41 10.86
C PHE A 22 2.68 -1.74 11.27
N VAL A 23 1.58 -2.46 11.07
CA VAL A 23 0.22 -2.07 11.44
C VAL A 23 -0.52 -3.31 11.95
N GLU A 24 -1.21 -3.18 13.08
CA GLU A 24 -2.25 -4.08 13.52
C GLU A 24 -3.61 -3.51 13.12
N LEU A 25 -4.46 -4.33 12.53
CA LEU A 25 -5.89 -4.05 12.36
C LEU A 25 -6.68 -4.98 13.26
N ILE A 26 -7.69 -4.44 13.93
CA ILE A 26 -8.50 -5.15 14.92
C ILE A 26 -9.95 -5.13 14.46
N ASP A 27 -10.57 -6.30 14.38
CA ASP A 27 -12.00 -6.44 14.15
C ASP A 27 -12.76 -5.99 15.39
N THR A 28 -13.70 -5.08 15.23
CA THR A 28 -14.56 -4.61 16.32
C THR A 28 -16.02 -4.73 15.92
N LYS A 29 -16.93 -4.56 16.89
CA LYS A 29 -18.37 -4.59 16.60
C LYS A 29 -18.80 -3.50 15.60
N ASP A 30 -18.02 -2.42 15.50
CA ASP A 30 -18.28 -1.28 14.62
C ASP A 30 -17.44 -1.35 13.33
N GLY A 31 -16.84 -2.51 13.02
CA GLY A 31 -15.95 -2.71 11.89
C GLY A 31 -14.46 -2.74 12.26
N VAL A 32 -13.61 -2.69 11.25
CA VAL A 32 -12.15 -2.80 11.40
C VAL A 32 -11.59 -1.48 11.93
N ARG A 33 -10.73 -1.53 12.94
CA ARG A 33 -10.04 -0.35 13.49
C ARG A 33 -8.53 -0.51 13.46
N LEU A 34 -7.83 0.62 13.49
CA LEU A 34 -6.39 0.64 13.71
C LEU A 34 -6.09 0.14 15.14
N GLY A 35 -5.07 -0.70 15.27
CA GLY A 35 -4.47 -1.07 16.54
C GLY A 35 -3.06 -0.50 16.64
N ARG A 36 -2.10 -1.33 17.07
CA ARG A 36 -0.70 -0.90 17.17
C ARG A 36 -0.10 -0.63 15.79
N HIS A 37 0.68 0.43 15.66
CA HIS A 37 1.47 0.70 14.47
C HIS A 37 2.85 1.25 14.85
N GLY A 38 3.77 1.28 13.90
CA GLY A 38 5.06 1.92 14.11
C GLY A 38 6.05 1.70 12.98
N GLU A 39 7.14 2.47 13.03
CA GLU A 39 8.24 2.44 12.09
C GLU A 39 9.57 2.25 12.83
N TYR A 40 10.42 1.37 12.28
CA TYR A 40 11.80 1.19 12.69
C TYR A 40 12.71 1.52 11.51
N LYS A 41 13.59 2.52 11.67
CA LYS A 41 14.65 2.78 10.69
C LYS A 41 15.72 1.70 10.80
N VAL A 42 16.21 1.23 9.66
CA VAL A 42 17.20 0.15 9.58
C VAL A 42 18.30 0.54 8.60
N HIS A 43 19.47 0.84 9.14
CA HIS A 43 20.67 1.23 8.39
C HIS A 43 21.72 0.11 8.34
N ASN A 44 21.65 -0.87 9.24
CA ASN A 44 22.63 -1.95 9.31
C ASN A 44 22.04 -3.26 9.86
N LYS A 45 22.84 -4.34 9.77
CA LYS A 45 22.44 -5.68 10.22
C LYS A 45 22.16 -5.78 11.72
N ARG A 46 22.77 -4.94 12.56
CA ARG A 46 22.52 -4.95 14.01
C ARG A 46 21.13 -4.39 14.30
N GLU A 47 20.81 -3.22 13.77
CA GLU A 47 19.49 -2.58 13.88
C GLU A 47 18.38 -3.47 13.33
N LEU A 48 18.64 -4.21 12.24
CA LEU A 48 17.69 -5.18 11.69
C LEU A 48 17.34 -6.27 12.72
N LYS A 49 18.34 -6.82 13.42
CA LYS A 49 18.14 -7.85 14.45
C LYS A 49 17.41 -7.31 15.68
N GLU A 50 17.77 -6.10 16.12
CA GLU A 50 17.10 -5.42 17.23
C GLU A 50 15.63 -5.14 16.88
N THR A 51 15.36 -4.68 15.65
CA THR A 51 14.02 -4.46 15.11
C THR A 51 13.20 -5.74 15.13
N PHE A 52 13.69 -6.85 14.58
CA PHE A 52 12.94 -8.12 14.60
C PHE A 52 12.73 -8.67 16.01
N SER A 53 13.66 -8.41 16.93
CA SER A 53 13.46 -8.77 18.35
C SER A 53 12.35 -7.95 18.99
N ALA A 54 12.24 -6.65 18.68
CA ALA A 54 11.15 -5.79 19.15
C ALA A 54 9.81 -6.20 18.53
N LEU A 55 9.78 -6.41 17.22
CA LEU A 55 8.59 -6.85 16.48
C LEU A 55 8.08 -8.21 16.98
N LYS A 56 8.96 -9.15 17.34
CA LYS A 56 8.55 -10.42 17.93
C LYS A 56 7.78 -10.24 19.24
N LYS A 57 8.18 -9.26 20.08
CA LYS A 57 7.45 -8.93 21.32
C LYS A 57 6.07 -8.34 21.01
N ILE A 58 5.96 -7.53 19.96
CA ILE A 58 4.69 -6.94 19.52
C ILE A 58 3.75 -8.01 18.95
N PHE A 59 4.22 -8.80 17.99
CA PHE A 59 3.39 -9.78 17.27
C PHE A 59 3.04 -10.99 18.14
N GLY A 60 3.88 -11.32 19.12
CA GLY A 60 3.70 -12.51 19.95
C GLY A 60 3.69 -13.77 19.09
N SER A 61 2.61 -14.56 19.17
CA SER A 61 2.42 -15.76 18.35
C SER A 61 1.67 -15.51 17.04
N LYS A 62 1.11 -14.31 16.83
CA LYS A 62 0.30 -13.98 15.66
C LYS A 62 1.18 -13.92 14.41
N PRO A 63 0.76 -14.52 13.28
CA PRO A 63 1.50 -14.42 12.05
C PRO A 63 1.26 -13.07 11.36
N VAL A 64 2.17 -12.68 10.46
CA VAL A 64 2.12 -11.39 9.74
C VAL A 64 1.92 -11.58 8.24
N HIS A 65 1.26 -10.62 7.61
CA HIS A 65 1.22 -10.45 6.16
C HIS A 65 2.36 -9.52 5.76
N LEU A 66 3.34 -10.07 5.04
CA LEU A 66 4.54 -9.37 4.61
C LEU A 66 4.33 -8.70 3.24
N SER A 67 4.66 -7.43 3.16
CA SER A 67 4.71 -6.64 1.94
C SER A 67 6.14 -6.21 1.64
N LEU A 68 6.58 -6.40 0.39
CA LEU A 68 7.95 -6.14 -0.04
C LEU A 68 7.96 -5.34 -1.35
N GLY A 69 8.96 -4.46 -1.51
CA GLY A 69 9.24 -3.85 -2.82
C GLY A 69 9.72 -4.88 -3.87
N TYR A 70 10.06 -4.39 -5.06
CA TYR A 70 10.57 -5.27 -6.13
C TYR A 70 11.89 -5.93 -5.73
N GLN A 71 11.87 -7.26 -5.62
CA GLN A 71 13.01 -8.08 -5.23
C GLN A 71 12.96 -9.42 -5.96
N ASP A 72 14.12 -10.03 -6.17
CA ASP A 72 14.19 -11.40 -6.68
C ASP A 72 13.66 -12.43 -5.65
N LYS A 73 13.35 -13.63 -6.13
CA LYS A 73 12.75 -14.70 -5.31
C LYS A 73 13.65 -15.11 -4.13
N GLU A 74 14.97 -15.02 -4.28
CA GLU A 74 15.91 -15.43 -3.22
C GLU A 74 15.93 -14.41 -2.09
N LYS A 75 15.93 -13.11 -2.40
CA LYS A 75 15.78 -12.05 -1.39
C LYS A 75 14.46 -12.16 -0.65
N ILE A 76 13.35 -12.46 -1.33
CA ILE A 76 12.06 -12.68 -0.65
C ILE A 76 12.16 -13.85 0.35
N LYS A 77 12.75 -14.97 -0.07
CA LYS A 77 12.98 -16.13 0.81
C LYS A 77 13.88 -15.77 2.00
N GLU A 78 14.93 -14.97 1.78
CA GLU A 78 15.84 -14.50 2.83
C GLU A 78 15.08 -13.67 3.88
N HIS A 79 14.19 -12.77 3.48
CA HIS A 79 13.36 -11.99 4.42
C HIS A 79 12.46 -12.91 5.25
N ILE A 80 11.79 -13.86 4.61
CA ILE A 80 10.91 -14.82 5.29
C ILE A 80 11.70 -15.70 6.26
N LEU A 81 12.86 -16.20 5.85
CA LEU A 81 13.73 -17.01 6.69
C LEU A 81 14.25 -16.19 7.88
N THR A 82 14.61 -14.93 7.66
CA THR A 82 15.06 -14.03 8.72
C THR A 82 13.95 -13.84 9.75
N LEU A 83 12.72 -13.51 9.34
CA LEU A 83 11.56 -13.42 10.24
C LEU A 83 11.36 -14.71 11.03
N LYS A 84 11.42 -15.86 10.36
CA LYS A 84 11.29 -17.18 10.98
C LYS A 84 12.36 -17.43 12.05
N ASN A 85 13.61 -17.04 11.82
CA ASN A 85 14.71 -17.18 12.78
C ASN A 85 14.50 -16.34 14.05
N PHE A 86 13.77 -15.23 13.94
CA PHE A 86 13.32 -14.41 15.09
C PHE A 86 11.98 -14.89 15.69
N GLY A 87 11.47 -16.04 15.24
CA GLY A 87 10.20 -16.60 15.70
C GLY A 87 8.96 -15.85 15.20
N ILE A 88 9.09 -14.97 14.21
CA ILE A 88 7.96 -14.29 13.56
C ILE A 88 7.46 -15.18 12.43
N LYS A 89 6.17 -15.55 12.47
CA LYS A 89 5.55 -16.38 11.45
C LYS A 89 5.03 -15.49 10.32
N THR A 90 5.36 -15.80 9.08
CA THR A 90 4.78 -15.13 7.91
C THR A 90 3.57 -15.93 7.40
N LYS A 91 2.37 -15.32 7.39
CA LYS A 91 1.15 -15.94 6.86
C LYS A 91 1.09 -15.87 5.34
N SER A 92 1.45 -14.72 4.78
CA SER A 92 1.55 -14.51 3.34
C SER A 92 2.59 -13.45 3.03
N SER A 93 3.15 -13.48 1.82
CA SER A 93 3.97 -12.39 1.28
C SER A 93 3.37 -11.88 -0.04
N GLU A 94 3.49 -10.59 -0.31
CA GLU A 94 3.07 -9.99 -1.59
C GLU A 94 3.95 -8.82 -2.00
N HIS A 95 3.78 -8.38 -3.26
CA HIS A 95 4.41 -7.17 -3.74
C HIS A 95 3.69 -5.93 -3.21
N ARG A 96 4.45 -4.92 -2.79
CA ARG A 96 4.00 -3.64 -2.22
C ARG A 96 2.87 -2.98 -2.99
N THR A 97 2.95 -3.02 -4.31
CA THR A 97 1.92 -2.47 -5.21
C THR A 97 0.53 -3.04 -4.93
N HIS A 98 0.41 -4.34 -4.68
CA HIS A 98 -0.88 -4.98 -4.39
C HIS A 98 -1.43 -4.54 -3.04
N ALA A 99 -0.56 -4.41 -2.04
CA ALA A 99 -0.94 -3.95 -0.73
C ALA A 99 -1.42 -2.49 -0.78
N ILE A 100 -0.69 -1.59 -1.44
CA ILE A 100 -1.11 -0.19 -1.62
C ILE A 100 -2.46 -0.12 -2.35
N GLY A 101 -2.64 -0.86 -3.44
CA GLY A 101 -3.92 -0.90 -4.15
C GLY A 101 -5.08 -1.31 -3.24
N ARG A 102 -4.87 -2.32 -2.38
CA ARG A 102 -5.87 -2.79 -1.41
C ARG A 102 -6.22 -1.74 -0.35
N SER A 103 -5.29 -0.86 0.04
CA SER A 103 -5.59 0.16 1.04
C SER A 103 -6.32 1.37 0.48
N VAL A 104 -6.20 1.68 -0.82
CA VAL A 104 -6.75 2.92 -1.40
C VAL A 104 -7.89 2.74 -2.40
N ILE A 105 -8.12 1.51 -2.88
CA ILE A 105 -9.28 1.18 -3.73
C ILE A 105 -10.35 0.55 -2.85
N LYS A 106 -11.59 1.08 -2.87
CA LYS A 106 -12.70 0.54 -2.07
C LYS A 106 -12.93 -0.94 -2.39
N LYS A 107 -13.00 -1.77 -1.36
CA LYS A 107 -13.28 -3.21 -1.48
C LYS A 107 -14.61 -3.41 -2.21
N GLY A 108 -14.59 -4.29 -3.22
CA GLY A 108 -15.75 -4.56 -4.08
C GLY A 108 -15.88 -3.61 -5.28
N ASP A 109 -15.04 -2.58 -5.40
CA ASP A 109 -14.96 -1.76 -6.60
C ASP A 109 -13.97 -2.37 -7.61
N PHE A 110 -14.51 -2.87 -8.71
CA PHE A 110 -13.76 -3.49 -9.80
C PHE A 110 -13.47 -2.53 -10.97
N GLY A 111 -13.60 -1.22 -10.73
CA GLY A 111 -13.26 -0.18 -11.71
C GLY A 111 -11.79 -0.19 -12.13
N THR A 112 -11.49 0.64 -13.13
CA THR A 112 -10.12 0.86 -13.60
C THR A 112 -9.57 2.15 -13.01
N TYR A 113 -8.43 2.03 -12.35
CA TYR A 113 -7.78 3.10 -11.60
C TYR A 113 -6.31 3.15 -11.96
N MET A 114 -5.81 4.33 -12.31
CA MET A 114 -4.38 4.58 -12.32
C MET A 114 -3.99 5.09 -10.94
N LEU A 115 -3.09 4.39 -10.27
CA LEU A 115 -2.58 4.78 -8.97
C LEU A 115 -1.14 5.27 -9.17
N VAL A 116 -0.83 6.36 -8.48
CA VAL A 116 0.50 6.98 -8.47
C VAL A 116 0.97 6.98 -7.02
N ASN A 117 1.98 6.17 -6.71
CA ASN A 117 2.65 6.26 -5.41
C ASN A 117 3.84 7.20 -5.55
N HIS A 118 3.69 8.45 -5.15
CA HIS A 118 4.72 9.49 -5.22
C HIS A 118 5.50 9.55 -3.91
N GLY A 119 6.68 8.92 -3.89
CA GLY A 119 7.60 8.94 -2.75
C GLY A 119 8.69 9.99 -2.90
N LYS A 120 9.46 10.20 -1.82
CA LYS A 120 10.56 11.18 -1.76
C LYS A 120 11.73 10.87 -2.72
N GLU A 121 12.07 9.59 -2.90
CA GLU A 121 13.22 9.15 -3.69
C GLU A 121 12.82 8.49 -5.01
N LYS A 122 11.65 7.85 -5.04
CA LYS A 122 11.11 7.17 -6.22
C LYS A 122 9.59 7.27 -6.23
N SER A 123 9.03 7.12 -7.41
CA SER A 123 7.58 6.97 -7.58
C SER A 123 7.27 5.66 -8.29
N ASP A 124 6.02 5.25 -8.25
CA ASP A 124 5.50 4.14 -9.02
C ASP A 124 4.17 4.52 -9.65
N ILE A 125 3.97 4.15 -10.91
CA ILE A 125 2.68 4.26 -11.60
C ILE A 125 2.16 2.85 -11.84
N PHE A 126 0.92 2.60 -11.46
CA PHE A 126 0.28 1.31 -11.65
C PHE A 126 -1.17 1.47 -12.08
N ILE A 127 -1.69 0.48 -12.80
CA ILE A 127 -3.10 0.45 -13.24
C ILE A 127 -3.73 -0.82 -12.68
N PHE A 128 -4.80 -0.63 -11.91
CA PHE A 128 -5.69 -1.67 -11.48
C PHE A 128 -6.92 -1.68 -12.39
N SER A 129 -7.38 -2.86 -12.82
CA SER A 129 -8.58 -3.02 -13.63
C SER A 129 -9.25 -4.34 -13.27
N GLY A 130 -10.56 -4.33 -13.02
CA GLY A 130 -11.28 -5.56 -12.63
C GLY A 130 -10.80 -6.16 -11.30
N GLY A 131 -10.20 -5.34 -10.43
CA GLY A 131 -9.61 -5.80 -9.17
C GLY A 131 -8.20 -6.42 -9.29
N ALA A 132 -7.62 -6.49 -10.49
CA ALA A 132 -6.27 -7.00 -10.72
C ALA A 132 -5.28 -5.87 -11.06
N LEU A 133 -4.02 -6.03 -10.65
CA LEU A 133 -2.91 -5.20 -11.13
C LEU A 133 -2.58 -5.62 -12.57
N VAL A 134 -2.79 -4.73 -13.53
CA VAL A 134 -2.60 -5.02 -14.97
C VAL A 134 -1.42 -4.27 -15.58
N TYR A 135 -0.92 -3.24 -14.88
CA TYR A 135 0.22 -2.45 -15.32
C TYR A 135 1.00 -1.93 -14.11
N HIS A 136 2.33 -1.96 -14.16
CA HIS A 136 3.20 -1.33 -13.18
C HIS A 136 4.47 -0.84 -13.87
N ILE A 137 4.89 0.38 -13.55
CA ILE A 137 6.18 0.92 -13.94
C ILE A 137 6.77 1.81 -12.83
N PRO A 138 8.06 1.64 -12.47
CA PRO A 138 8.77 2.61 -11.66
C PRO A 138 8.86 3.97 -12.38
N ALA A 139 8.84 5.05 -11.61
CA ALA A 139 8.80 6.42 -12.11
C ALA A 139 9.72 7.34 -11.28
N SER A 140 10.03 8.51 -11.84
CA SER A 140 10.86 9.49 -11.15
C SER A 140 10.16 10.08 -9.91
N ALA A 141 10.93 10.46 -8.89
CA ALA A 141 10.46 11.33 -7.80
C ALA A 141 10.45 12.82 -8.17
N SER A 142 10.96 13.20 -9.35
CA SER A 142 10.79 14.56 -9.84
C SER A 142 9.36 14.77 -10.30
N VAL A 143 8.66 15.74 -9.70
CA VAL A 143 7.27 16.10 -10.02
C VAL A 143 7.08 16.38 -11.52
N TYR A 144 8.03 17.05 -12.17
CA TYR A 144 7.96 17.37 -13.59
C TYR A 144 8.01 16.11 -14.47
N PHE A 145 9.00 15.24 -14.23
CA PHE A 145 9.11 13.99 -14.98
C PHE A 145 7.95 13.05 -14.69
N LEU A 146 7.54 12.95 -13.43
CA LEU A 146 6.41 12.13 -13.01
C LEU A 146 5.11 12.57 -13.68
N ARG A 147 4.84 13.88 -13.74
CA ARG A 147 3.67 14.42 -14.45
C ARG A 147 3.64 13.97 -15.90
N ASP A 148 4.76 14.15 -16.61
CA ASP A 148 4.86 13.83 -18.03
C ASP A 148 4.73 12.31 -18.26
N GLU A 149 5.29 11.50 -17.35
CA GLU A 149 5.12 10.05 -17.34
C GLU A 149 3.65 9.66 -17.12
N ILE A 150 2.96 10.23 -16.13
CA ILE A 150 1.53 9.99 -15.89
C ILE A 150 0.72 10.32 -17.13
N ALA A 151 0.90 11.51 -17.71
CA ALA A 151 0.16 11.94 -18.90
C ALA A 151 0.40 11.00 -20.09
N LYS A 152 1.66 10.62 -20.31
CA LYS A 152 2.04 9.66 -21.36
C LYS A 152 1.39 8.30 -21.15
N ARG A 153 1.43 7.75 -19.92
CA ARG A 153 0.85 6.43 -19.62
C ARG A 153 -0.68 6.47 -19.67
N PHE A 154 -1.29 7.55 -19.19
CA PHE A 154 -2.73 7.76 -19.25
C PHE A 154 -3.20 7.79 -20.70
N LEU A 155 -2.56 8.59 -21.56
CA LEU A 155 -2.92 8.65 -22.97
C LEU A 155 -2.69 7.29 -23.65
N HIS A 156 -1.54 6.65 -23.43
CA HIS A 156 -1.22 5.34 -23.99
C HIS A 156 -2.28 4.28 -23.64
N TRP A 157 -2.75 4.29 -22.38
CA TRP A 157 -3.83 3.45 -21.89
C TRP A 157 -5.18 3.75 -22.53
N HIS A 158 -5.39 4.89 -23.20
CA HIS A 158 -6.67 5.17 -23.87
C HIS A 158 -6.60 5.01 -25.39
N ILE A 159 -5.43 5.16 -26.01
CA ILE A 159 -5.31 5.18 -27.48
C ILE A 159 -4.72 3.92 -28.10
N LYS A 160 -3.92 3.13 -27.35
CA LYS A 160 -3.21 2.00 -27.94
C LYS A 160 -4.16 0.89 -28.37
N LYS A 161 -3.91 0.34 -29.56
CA LYS A 161 -4.60 -0.80 -30.18
C LYS A 161 -3.62 -1.95 -30.39
N GLY A 162 -4.12 -3.18 -30.52
CA GLY A 162 -3.34 -4.37 -30.87
C GLY A 162 -2.52 -5.01 -29.75
N GLU A 163 -2.79 -4.67 -28.48
CA GLU A 163 -2.22 -5.41 -27.34
C GLU A 163 -3.15 -6.53 -26.90
N GLU A 164 -2.60 -7.58 -26.28
CA GLU A 164 -3.36 -8.72 -25.73
C GLU A 164 -4.54 -8.26 -24.82
N TRP A 165 -4.41 -7.08 -24.23
CA TRP A 165 -5.39 -6.52 -23.30
C TRP A 165 -6.37 -5.53 -23.92
N GLU A 166 -6.34 -5.26 -25.23
CA GLU A 166 -7.20 -4.27 -25.88
C GLU A 166 -8.69 -4.50 -25.60
N ASN A 167 -9.15 -5.76 -25.66
CA ASN A 167 -10.55 -6.14 -25.45
C ASN A 167 -11.01 -6.11 -23.99
N ILE A 168 -10.08 -5.99 -23.02
CA ILE A 168 -10.41 -5.91 -21.59
C ILE A 168 -10.04 -4.54 -20.97
N ARG A 169 -9.52 -3.62 -21.79
CA ARG A 169 -9.02 -2.33 -21.34
C ARG A 169 -10.18 -1.35 -21.13
N LEU A 170 -10.68 -1.32 -19.91
CA LEU A 170 -11.69 -0.34 -19.51
C LEU A 170 -11.06 1.05 -19.32
N PRO A 171 -11.82 2.14 -19.57
CA PRO A 171 -11.37 3.50 -19.32
C PRO A 171 -10.98 3.70 -17.85
N ILE A 172 -9.91 4.45 -17.60
CA ILE A 172 -9.54 4.85 -16.24
C ILE A 172 -10.66 5.76 -15.72
N LYS A 173 -11.26 5.40 -14.58
CA LYS A 173 -12.33 6.18 -13.93
C LYS A 173 -11.78 7.41 -13.22
N LYS A 174 -10.62 7.25 -12.59
CA LYS A 174 -9.85 8.32 -11.92
C LYS A 174 -8.40 7.89 -11.72
N ILE A 175 -7.55 8.90 -11.51
CA ILE A 175 -6.20 8.74 -11.01
C ILE A 175 -6.23 8.93 -9.50
N ILE A 176 -5.57 8.05 -8.75
CA ILE A 176 -5.45 8.14 -7.29
C ILE A 176 -3.97 8.34 -6.96
N VAL A 177 -3.63 9.49 -6.41
CA VAL A 177 -2.26 9.85 -6.04
C VAL A 177 -2.08 9.62 -4.54
N CYS A 178 -1.10 8.83 -4.18
CA CYS A 178 -0.75 8.47 -2.81
C CYS A 178 0.74 8.73 -2.59
N GLY A 179 1.21 8.58 -1.35
CA GLY A 179 2.62 8.69 -0.99
C GLY A 179 2.90 9.90 -0.11
N ASN A 180 4.17 10.11 0.21
CA ASN A 180 4.62 11.09 1.21
C ASN A 180 5.50 12.21 0.62
N ALA A 181 5.39 12.42 -0.69
CA ALA A 181 6.07 13.54 -1.34
C ALA A 181 5.50 14.89 -0.87
N PRO A 182 6.34 15.93 -0.74
CA PRO A 182 5.88 17.28 -0.44
C PRO A 182 4.89 17.79 -1.49
N ASN A 183 3.95 18.66 -1.06
CA ASN A 183 3.00 19.35 -1.94
C ASN A 183 2.15 18.40 -2.80
N LEU A 184 1.75 17.27 -2.22
CA LEU A 184 0.97 16.23 -2.91
C LEU A 184 -0.39 16.77 -3.38
N ALA A 185 -1.03 17.63 -2.57
CA ALA A 185 -2.33 18.22 -2.87
C ALA A 185 -2.24 19.12 -4.11
N GLU A 186 -1.25 20.00 -4.17
CA GLU A 186 -1.00 20.88 -5.31
C GLU A 186 -0.67 20.08 -6.57
N PHE A 187 0.07 18.97 -6.42
CA PHE A 187 0.35 18.06 -7.53
C PHE A 187 -0.92 17.39 -8.08
N VAL A 188 -1.83 16.95 -7.20
CA VAL A 188 -3.13 16.38 -7.57
C VAL A 188 -3.97 17.40 -8.33
N GLU A 189 -4.09 18.62 -7.83
CA GLU A 189 -4.84 19.70 -8.48
C GLU A 189 -4.28 20.03 -9.87
N HIS A 190 -2.95 20.17 -9.96
CA HIS A 190 -2.27 20.41 -11.22
C HIS A 190 -2.53 19.29 -12.23
N LEU A 191 -2.45 18.01 -11.80
CA LEU A 191 -2.75 16.87 -12.66
C LEU A 191 -4.21 16.83 -13.12
N ALA A 192 -5.16 17.12 -12.22
CA ALA A 192 -6.59 17.17 -12.56
C ALA A 192 -6.87 18.19 -13.66
N LEU A 193 -6.30 19.39 -13.54
CA LEU A 193 -6.42 20.46 -14.54
C LEU A 193 -5.76 20.09 -15.87
N HIS A 194 -4.54 19.55 -15.82
CA HIS A 194 -3.77 19.20 -17.02
C HIS A 194 -4.42 18.07 -17.82
N LEU A 195 -4.88 17.01 -17.15
CA LEU A 195 -5.46 15.83 -17.80
C LEU A 195 -6.95 15.98 -18.09
N ARG A 196 -7.61 17.00 -17.52
CA ARG A 196 -9.08 17.17 -17.55
C ARG A 196 -9.80 15.88 -17.14
N HIS A 197 -9.26 15.23 -16.13
CA HIS A 197 -9.71 13.95 -15.64
C HIS A 197 -9.75 13.98 -14.12
N ARG A 198 -10.55 13.09 -13.52
CA ARG A 198 -10.67 13.01 -12.07
C ARG A 198 -9.33 12.52 -11.50
N VAL A 199 -8.71 13.34 -10.66
CA VAL A 199 -7.49 13.01 -9.91
C VAL A 199 -7.75 13.32 -8.45
N GLU A 200 -7.42 12.40 -7.56
CA GLU A 200 -7.69 12.54 -6.13
C GLU A 200 -6.51 12.06 -5.31
N THR A 201 -6.33 12.67 -4.14
CA THR A 201 -5.49 12.12 -3.08
C THR A 201 -6.10 10.80 -2.59
N GLY A 202 -5.27 9.78 -2.40
CA GLY A 202 -5.72 8.48 -1.91
C GLY A 202 -6.30 8.56 -0.50
N ASN A 203 -7.12 7.57 -0.14
CA ASN A 203 -7.60 7.42 1.22
C ASN A 203 -7.29 6.01 1.70
N VAL A 204 -6.26 5.85 2.53
CA VAL A 204 -5.85 4.55 3.08
C VAL A 204 -6.86 3.97 4.07
N TRP A 205 -7.78 4.80 4.57
CA TRP A 205 -8.82 4.41 5.52
C TRP A 205 -10.08 3.87 4.85
N VAL A 206 -10.18 3.95 3.51
CA VAL A 206 -11.40 3.64 2.73
C VAL A 206 -11.97 2.23 3.00
N ASN A 207 -11.13 1.29 3.42
CA ASN A 207 -11.48 -0.09 3.75
C ASN A 207 -11.37 -0.44 5.25
N ILE A 208 -11.11 0.56 6.10
CA ILE A 208 -10.91 0.39 7.53
C ILE A 208 -12.06 1.08 8.28
N LEU A 209 -12.20 2.40 8.15
CA LEU A 209 -13.19 3.18 8.89
C LEU A 209 -13.78 4.30 8.03
N ASP A 210 -15.02 4.72 8.37
CA ASP A 210 -15.62 5.91 7.77
C ASP A 210 -15.07 7.16 8.44
N THR A 211 -14.25 7.91 7.71
CA THR A 211 -13.61 9.13 8.20
C THR A 211 -14.58 10.29 8.44
N SER A 212 -15.84 10.17 7.98
CA SER A 212 -16.90 11.15 8.27
C SER A 212 -17.54 10.92 9.65
N GLU A 213 -17.46 9.69 10.16
CA GLU A 213 -18.01 9.32 11.46
C GLU A 213 -16.93 9.23 12.54
N HIS A 214 -15.67 8.98 12.15
CA HIS A 214 -14.56 8.72 13.05
C HIS A 214 -13.31 9.47 12.61
N ILE A 215 -12.59 10.05 13.57
CA ILE A 215 -11.29 10.67 13.34
C ILE A 215 -10.21 9.57 13.41
N PRO A 216 -9.42 9.32 12.35
CA PRO A 216 -8.32 8.37 12.40
C PRO A 216 -7.24 8.77 13.41
N GLU A 217 -6.57 7.78 14.01
CA GLU A 217 -5.46 8.01 14.96
C GLU A 217 -4.21 8.58 14.27
N ILE A 218 -4.05 8.35 12.96
CA ILE A 218 -2.97 8.91 12.15
C ILE A 218 -3.61 9.80 11.09
N ILE A 219 -3.13 11.05 10.98
CA ILE A 219 -3.61 11.99 9.95
C ILE A 219 -3.34 11.44 8.54
N LEU A 220 -4.15 11.84 7.56
CA LEU A 220 -4.15 11.22 6.24
C LEU A 220 -2.77 11.27 5.56
N GLU A 221 -2.09 12.42 5.67
CA GLU A 221 -0.78 12.65 5.06
C GLU A 221 0.28 11.69 5.60
N GLU A 222 0.32 11.51 6.92
CA GLU A 222 1.24 10.58 7.59
C GLU A 222 0.82 9.12 7.37
N SER A 223 -0.47 8.85 7.20
CA SER A 223 -0.99 7.50 7.02
C SER A 223 -0.54 6.85 5.71
N PHE A 224 -0.15 7.64 4.70
CA PHE A 224 0.37 7.11 3.44
C PHE A 224 1.66 6.31 3.62
N ASP A 225 2.48 6.64 4.61
CA ASP A 225 3.68 5.88 4.94
C ASP A 225 3.34 4.44 5.36
N TYR A 226 2.12 4.21 5.83
CA TYR A 226 1.60 2.91 6.23
C TYR A 226 0.72 2.24 5.17
N ALA A 227 0.49 2.85 4.00
CA ALA A 227 -0.45 2.34 2.99
C ALA A 227 -0.21 0.86 2.62
N SER A 228 1.05 0.46 2.49
CA SER A 228 1.44 -0.92 2.22
C SER A 228 1.20 -1.86 3.41
N ALA A 229 1.54 -1.43 4.63
CA ALA A 229 1.30 -2.24 5.83
C ALA A 229 -0.21 -2.39 6.13
N LEU A 230 -0.99 -1.31 5.99
CA LEU A 230 -2.46 -1.31 6.09
C LEU A 230 -3.06 -2.27 5.06
N GLY A 231 -2.62 -2.16 3.81
CA GLY A 231 -2.99 -3.07 2.74
C GLY A 231 -2.73 -4.53 3.07
N ALA A 232 -1.52 -4.86 3.55
CA ALA A 232 -1.16 -6.22 3.91
C ALA A 232 -2.03 -6.75 5.08
N ALA A 233 -2.28 -5.92 6.10
CA ALA A 233 -3.14 -6.28 7.23
C ALA A 233 -4.59 -6.57 6.79
N LEU A 234 -5.11 -5.81 5.82
CA LEU A 234 -6.47 -5.95 5.28
C LEU A 234 -6.74 -7.31 4.61
N LYS A 235 -5.72 -8.14 4.31
CA LYS A 235 -5.95 -9.49 3.73
C LYS A 235 -6.78 -10.41 4.60
N GLU A 236 -6.86 -10.12 5.89
CA GLU A 236 -7.57 -10.95 6.84
C GLU A 236 -9.09 -10.66 6.87
N PHE A 237 -9.54 -9.60 6.19
CA PHE A 237 -10.90 -9.06 6.22
C PHE A 237 -11.56 -9.06 4.84
#